data_AF-A0A2H0L633-F1
#
_entry.id   AF-A0A2H0L633-F1
#
_cell.length_a   1.000
_cell.length_b   1.000
_cell.length_c   1.000
_cell.angle_alpha   90.00
_cell.angle_beta   90.00
_cell.angle_gamma   90.00
#
_symmetry.space_group_name_H-M   'P 1'
#
loop_
_entity.id
_entity.type
_entity.pdbx_description
1 polymer ?
#
loop_
_entity_poly.entity_id
_entity_poly.type
_entity_poly.pdbx_seq_one_letter_code
_entity_poly.pdbx_strand_id
1 'polypeptide(L)' 'MAGEPIHHVFVGIGGTHIESSNSKGVIAISHPNNEILEQDIDRVLEAAQAVSIPSNRSILRIIPKSFTV' A
#
# COMPACT_ATOMS: atom_id res chain seq x y z
N MET A 1 23.68 7.73 28.90
CA MET A 1 22.61 6.89 28.32
C MET A 1 21.40 7.05 29.22
N ALA A 2 20.26 7.51 28.69
CA ALA A 2 19.02 7.57 29.46
C ALA A 2 18.50 6.12 29.61
N GLY A 3 18.34 5.63 30.83
CA GLY A 3 18.10 4.22 31.14
C GLY A 3 16.70 3.70 30.77
N GLU A 4 16.11 4.18 29.68
CA GLU A 4 14.76 3.83 29.24
C GLU A 4 14.77 3.29 27.79
N PRO A 5 14.10 2.16 27.52
CA PRO A 5 14.04 1.59 26.18
C PRO A 5 13.23 2.48 25.22
N ILE A 6 13.75 2.63 24.01
CA ILE A 6 13.01 3.31 22.93
C ILE A 6 11.99 2.33 22.35
N HIS A 7 10.71 2.65 22.47
CA HIS A 7 9.61 1.81 21.95
C HIS A 7 9.27 2.08 20.48
N HIS A 8 9.33 3.34 20.05
CA HIS A 8 8.96 3.74 18.69
C HIS A 8 9.84 4.90 18.22
N VAL A 9 10.15 4.91 16.92
CA VAL A 9 10.87 5.99 16.25
C VAL A 9 10.23 6.30 14.91
N PHE A 10 10.26 7.57 14.53
CA PHE A 10 9.95 8.00 13.18
C PHE A 10 11.25 8.18 12.41
N VAL A 11 11.36 7.54 11.25
CA VAL A 11 12.55 7.60 10.40
C VAL A 11 12.15 8.12 9.03
N GLY A 12 12.88 9.12 8.54
CA GLY A 12 12.76 9.61 7.17
C GLY A 12 13.74 8.89 6.25
N ILE A 13 13.28 8.49 5.06
CA ILE A 13 14.12 7.92 4.02
C ILE A 13 14.10 8.89 2.83
N GLY A 14 15.28 9.28 2.34
CA GLY A 14 15.44 10.21 1.21
C GLY A 14 16.58 9.76 0.28
N GLY A 15 16.51 10.16 -0.99
CA GLY A 15 17.56 9.90 -1.99
C GLY A 15 17.01 9.65 -3.39
N THR A 16 17.89 9.56 -4.37
CA THR A 16 17.55 9.36 -5.81
C THR A 16 17.08 7.94 -6.14
N HIS A 17 17.19 7.01 -5.19
CA HIS A 17 16.76 5.60 -5.34
C HIS A 17 15.30 5.37 -4.90
N ILE A 18 14.62 6.42 -4.42
CA ILE A 18 13.21 6.36 -4.06
C ILE A 18 12.40 6.75 -5.28
N GLU A 19 11.54 5.83 -5.72
CA GLU A 19 10.64 6.05 -6.85
C GLU A 19 9.20 5.81 -6.42
N SER A 20 8.28 6.55 -7.03
CA SER A 20 6.84 6.33 -6.89
C SER A 20 6.30 5.87 -8.23
N SER A 21 5.58 4.75 -8.22
CA SER A 21 4.87 4.25 -9.39
C SER A 21 3.38 4.22 -9.12
N ASN A 22 2.60 4.55 -10.14
CA ASN A 22 1.15 4.39 -10.07
C ASN A 22 0.80 2.97 -10.50
N SER A 23 -0.02 2.31 -9.70
CA SER A 23 -0.59 1.01 -10.03
C SER A 23 -2.10 1.05 -9.95
N LYS A 24 -2.76 0.22 -10.75
CA LYS A 24 -4.21 0.08 -10.79
C LYS A 24 -4.57 -1.37 -10.48
N GLY A 25 -5.30 -1.58 -9.40
CA GLY A 25 -5.92 -2.86 -9.07
C GLY A 25 -7.38 -2.86 -9.53
N VAL A 26 -7.87 -4.02 -9.96
CA VAL A 26 -9.29 -4.23 -10.31
C VAL A 26 -9.74 -5.52 -9.63
N ILE A 27 -10.87 -5.45 -8.93
CA ILE A 27 -11.51 -6.61 -8.32
C ILE A 27 -12.98 -6.67 -8.74
N ALA A 28 -13.54 -7.87 -8.76
CA ALA A 28 -14.99 -8.05 -8.90
C ALA A 28 -15.63 -8.06 -7.51
N ILE A 29 -16.70 -7.29 -7.35
CA ILE A 29 -17.54 -7.28 -6.15
C ILE A 29 -18.66 -8.29 -6.37
N SER A 30 -18.76 -9.28 -5.48
CA SER A 30 -19.70 -10.40 -5.61
C SER A 30 -20.72 -10.44 -4.47
N HIS A 31 -21.17 -9.27 -4.01
CA HIS A 31 -22.15 -9.15 -2.92
C HIS A 31 -23.58 -9.04 -3.49
N PRO A 32 -24.58 -9.69 -2.87
CA PRO A 32 -25.98 -9.65 -3.34
C PRO A 32 -26.55 -8.24 -3.53
N ASN A 33 -26.06 -7.28 -2.73
CA ASN A 33 -26.51 -5.89 -2.74
C ASN A 33 -25.53 -4.94 -3.47
N ASN A 34 -24.45 -5.46 -4.09
CA ASN A 34 -23.37 -4.67 -4.69
C ASN A 34 -22.80 -3.57 -3.78
N GLU A 35 -22.88 -3.78 -2.46
CA GLU A 35 -22.30 -2.86 -1.48
C GLU A 35 -20.79 -3.08 -1.40
N ILE A 36 -20.04 -1.97 -1.31
CA ILE A 36 -18.58 -1.98 -1.17
C ILE A 36 -18.26 -2.01 0.32
N LEU A 37 -17.57 -3.06 0.75
CA LEU A 37 -17.15 -3.22 2.14
C LEU A 37 -15.65 -2.91 2.31
N GLU A 38 -15.19 -2.75 3.56
CA GLU A 38 -13.75 -2.57 3.85
C GLU A 38 -12.90 -3.73 3.31
N GLN A 39 -13.44 -4.95 3.32
CA GLN A 39 -12.78 -6.12 2.75
C GLN A 39 -12.52 -5.97 1.24
N ASP A 40 -13.41 -5.31 0.51
CA ASP A 40 -13.21 -5.04 -0.92
C ASP A 40 -12.11 -3.98 -1.11
N ILE A 41 -12.00 -3.01 -0.19
CA ILE A 41 -10.92 -2.03 -0.18
C ILE A 41 -9.57 -2.73 0.04
N ASP A 42 -9.47 -3.60 1.04
CA ASP A 42 -8.23 -4.33 1.32
C ASP A 42 -7.82 -5.19 0.12
N ARG A 43 -8.78 -5.89 -0.50
CA ARG A 43 -8.53 -6.73 -1.69
C ARG A 43 -8.12 -5.92 -2.90
N VAL A 44 -8.73 -4.77 -3.17
CA VAL A 44 -8.31 -3.93 -4.30
C VAL A 44 -6.94 -3.32 -4.07
N LEU A 45 -6.58 -3.01 -2.82
CA LEU A 45 -5.25 -2.55 -2.45
C LEU A 45 -4.21 -3.66 -2.64
N GLU A 46 -4.51 -4.91 -2.28
CA GLU A 46 -3.64 -6.05 -2.58
C GLU A 46 -3.46 -6.26 -4.09
N ALA A 47 -4.55 -6.20 -4.86
CA ALA A 47 -4.50 -6.32 -6.31
C ALA A 47 -3.68 -5.18 -6.95
N ALA A 48 -3.82 -3.94 -6.43
CA ALA A 48 -3.02 -2.80 -6.87
C ALA A 48 -1.53 -2.94 -6.49
N GLN A 49 -1.21 -3.68 -5.43
CA GLN A 49 0.16 -3.93 -4.99
C GLN A 49 0.87 -5.02 -5.79
N ALA A 50 0.14 -5.87 -6.51
CA ALA A 50 0.66 -6.98 -7.31
C ALA A 50 1.37 -6.52 -8.60
N VAL A 51 2.26 -5.53 -8.48
CA VAL A 51 3.13 -5.05 -9.56
C VAL A 51 4.46 -5.78 -9.52
N SER A 52 4.99 -6.13 -10.69
CA SER A 52 6.34 -6.67 -10.80
C SER A 52 7.36 -5.59 -10.43
N ILE A 53 7.93 -5.70 -9.23
CA ILE A 53 9.07 -4.91 -8.80
C ILE A 53 10.37 -5.69 -9.06
N PRO A 54 11.45 -5.02 -9.47
CA PRO A 54 12.79 -5.60 -9.48
C PRO A 54 13.16 -6.18 -8.11
N SER A 55 13.92 -7.29 -8.10
CA SER A 55 14.33 -7.98 -6.88
C SER A 55 15.20 -7.15 -5.93
N ASN A 56 15.78 -6.05 -6.42
CA ASN A 56 16.56 -5.09 -5.64
C ASN A 56 15.74 -3.91 -5.10
N ARG A 57 14.40 -3.96 -5.20
CA ARG A 57 13.50 -2.91 -4.72
C ARG A 57 12.51 -3.48 -3.72
N SER A 58 12.06 -2.64 -2.79
CA SER A 58 11.03 -2.96 -1.81
C SER A 58 9.97 -1.87 -1.77
N ILE A 59 8.73 -2.25 -1.47
CA ILE A 59 7.63 -1.30 -1.32
C ILE A 59 7.75 -0.66 0.07
N LEU A 60 8.01 0.65 0.10
CA LEU A 60 8.10 1.41 1.35
C LEU A 60 6.71 1.81 1.88
N ARG A 61 5.81 2.20 0.99
CA ARG A 61 4.46 2.68 1.34
C ARG A 61 3.52 2.62 0.14
N ILE A 62 2.26 2.30 0.42
CA ILE A 62 1.15 2.43 -0.53
C ILE A 62 0.30 3.63 -0.14
N ILE A 63 -0.09 4.44 -1.14
CA ILE A 63 -0.96 5.61 -0.95
C ILE A 63 -2.11 5.49 -1.96
N PRO A 64 -3.34 5.19 -1.50
CA PRO A 64 -4.52 5.17 -2.36
C PRO A 64 -4.78 6.56 -2.94
N LYS A 65 -4.93 6.67 -4.27
CA LYS A 65 -5.18 7.96 -4.94
C LYS A 65 -6.65 8.21 -5.27
N SER A 66 -7.32 7.21 -5.83
CA SER A 66 -8.71 7.31 -6.28
C SER A 66 -9.34 5.93 -6.39
N PHE A 67 -10.61 5.82 -6.07
CA PHE A 67 -11.43 4.64 -6.34
C PHE A 67 -12.44 4.96 -7.44
N THR A 68 -12.76 3.98 -8.27
CA THR A 68 -13.74 4.10 -9.36
C THR A 68 -14.52 2.79 -9.44
N VAL A 69 -15.84 2.90 -9.61
CA VAL A 69 -16.81 1.80 -9.60
C VAL A 69 -17.52 1.76 -10.95
#